data_AF-A0A1B7P7J5-F1
#
_entry.id   AF-A0A1B7P7J5-F1
#
_cell.length_a   1.000
_cell.length_b   1.000
_cell.length_c   1.000
_cell.angle_alpha   90.00
_cell.angle_beta   90.00
_cell.angle_gamma   90.00
#
_symmetry.space_group_name_H-M   'P 1'
#
loop_
_entity.id
_entity.type
_entity.pdbx_description
1 polymer ?
#
loop_
_entity_poly.entity_id
_entity_poly.type
_entity_poly.pdbx_seq_one_letter_code
_entity_poly.pdbx_strand_id
1 'polypeptide(L)'
;MQKITRDKAHRCLLLVQYKSSNILRKGIKVPDPRLRLYTLKLVKSQVPYCGRKWRQSHMRVITAIYLYCRPELRDDWLAGSDVDAEVEESLPMEQTLRGLTHWWHLRKYKKYNGV
;
A
#
# COMPACT_ATOMS: atom_id res chain seq x y z
N MET A 1 -8.05 -3.70 4.62
CA MET A 1 -6.68 -3.58 4.08
C MET A 1 -6.34 -2.20 3.54
N GLN A 2 -7.13 -1.58 2.63
CA GLN A 2 -6.79 -0.25 2.08
C GLN A 2 -6.50 0.82 3.15
N LYS A 3 -7.31 0.90 4.21
CA LYS A 3 -7.10 1.85 5.33
C LYS A 3 -5.78 1.65 6.08
N ILE A 4 -5.20 0.46 6.01
CA ILE A 4 -3.96 0.08 6.71
C ILE A 4 -2.74 0.43 5.87
N THR A 5 -2.85 0.36 4.53
CA THR A 5 -1.72 0.45 3.60
C THR A 5 -1.66 1.78 2.84
N ARG A 6 -2.77 2.53 2.81
CA ARG A 6 -2.83 3.84 2.16
C ARG A 6 -1.79 4.77 2.77
N ASP A 7 -0.98 5.42 1.91
CA ASP A 7 0.06 6.37 2.27
C ASP A 7 1.11 5.78 3.24
N LYS A 8 1.37 4.47 3.12
CA LYS A 8 2.36 3.72 3.90
C LYS A 8 3.26 2.89 2.98
N ALA A 9 4.31 3.53 2.46
CA ALA A 9 5.28 2.92 1.53
C ALA A 9 5.80 1.57 2.02
N HIS A 10 6.25 1.50 3.28
CA HIS A 10 6.79 0.27 3.86
C HIS A 10 5.80 -0.91 3.82
N ARG A 11 4.52 -0.68 4.11
CA ARG A 11 3.49 -1.73 4.06
C ARG A 11 3.17 -2.14 2.63
N CYS A 12 3.15 -1.20 1.70
CA CYS A 12 2.99 -1.50 0.28
C CYS A 12 4.18 -2.33 -0.25
N LEU A 13 5.40 -2.02 0.16
CA LEU A 13 6.61 -2.77 -0.15
C LEU A 13 6.54 -4.20 0.37
N LEU A 14 6.16 -4.41 1.63
CA LEU A 14 5.95 -5.76 2.18
C LEU A 14 4.91 -6.56 1.37
N LEU A 15 3.82 -5.92 0.96
CA LEU A 15 2.81 -6.56 0.11
C LEU A 15 3.34 -6.98 -1.26
N VAL A 16 4.24 -6.19 -1.85
CA VAL A 16 4.92 -6.54 -3.10
C VAL A 16 5.90 -7.71 -2.89
N GLN A 17 6.71 -7.65 -1.84
CA GLN A 17 7.67 -8.71 -1.47
C GLN A 17 6.96 -10.06 -1.23
N TYR A 18 5.81 -10.05 -0.56
CA TYR A 18 4.98 -11.24 -0.34
C TYR A 18 4.18 -11.67 -1.58
N LYS A 19 4.35 -11.01 -2.73
CA LYS A 19 3.63 -11.31 -3.98
C LYS A 19 2.11 -11.29 -3.82
N SER A 20 1.61 -10.43 -2.93
CA SER A 20 0.20 -10.40 -2.52
C SER A 20 -0.75 -10.11 -3.69
N SER A 21 -0.29 -9.40 -4.72
CA SER A 21 -1.05 -9.12 -5.93
C SER A 21 -1.59 -10.39 -6.62
N ASN A 22 -0.92 -11.53 -6.50
CA ASN A 22 -1.40 -12.81 -7.04
C ASN A 22 -2.72 -13.26 -6.39
N ILE A 23 -2.85 -13.06 -5.07
CA ILE A 23 -4.05 -13.42 -4.31
C ILE A 23 -5.12 -12.35 -4.53
N LEU A 24 -4.75 -11.07 -4.40
CA LEU A 24 -5.67 -9.95 -4.51
C LEU A 24 -6.39 -9.92 -5.86
N ARG A 25 -5.70 -10.23 -6.96
CA ARG A 25 -6.31 -10.26 -8.30
C ARG A 25 -7.47 -11.25 -8.44
N LYS A 26 -7.58 -12.27 -7.58
CA LYS A 26 -8.76 -13.15 -7.56
C LYS A 26 -10.04 -12.36 -7.21
N GLY A 27 -9.93 -11.36 -6.33
CA GLY A 27 -11.04 -10.48 -5.96
C GLY A 27 -11.57 -9.62 -7.12
N ILE A 28 -10.76 -9.36 -8.14
CA ILE A 28 -11.19 -8.61 -9.34
C ILE A 28 -12.17 -9.44 -10.19
N LYS A 29 -12.07 -10.78 -10.15
CA LYS A 29 -12.93 -11.69 -10.92
C LYS A 29 -14.33 -11.85 -10.30
N VAL A 30 -14.49 -11.48 -9.03
CA VAL A 30 -15.78 -11.53 -8.35
C VAL A 30 -16.65 -10.38 -8.90
N PRO A 31 -17.90 -10.63 -9.29
CA PRO A 31 -18.79 -9.61 -9.87
C PRO A 31 -19.37 -8.64 -8.81
N ASP A 32 -18.58 -8.27 -7.80
CA ASP A 32 -18.92 -7.25 -6.82
C ASP A 32 -18.14 -5.95 -7.09
N PRO A 33 -18.80 -4.84 -7.46
CA PRO A 33 -18.12 -3.60 -7.80
C PRO A 33 -17.30 -3.01 -6.65
N ARG A 34 -17.74 -3.18 -5.40
CA ARG A 34 -17.05 -2.62 -4.22
C ARG A 34 -15.76 -3.38 -3.95
N LEU A 35 -15.79 -4.70 -3.95
CA LEU A 35 -14.64 -5.57 -3.81
C LEU A 35 -13.64 -5.31 -4.93
N ARG A 36 -14.09 -5.20 -6.18
CA ARG A 36 -13.24 -4.83 -7.31
C ARG A 36 -12.56 -3.48 -7.07
N LEU A 37 -13.31 -2.44 -6.71
CA LEU A 37 -12.77 -1.11 -6.44
C LEU A 37 -11.70 -1.13 -5.33
N TYR A 38 -11.99 -1.76 -4.20
CA TYR A 38 -11.04 -1.80 -3.08
C TYR A 38 -9.82 -2.69 -3.36
N THR A 39 -9.99 -3.74 -4.16
CA THR A 39 -8.88 -4.56 -4.66
C THR A 39 -7.98 -3.75 -5.59
N LEU A 40 -8.57 -3.03 -6.55
CA LEU A 40 -7.82 -2.19 -7.50
C LEU A 40 -7.10 -1.04 -6.79
N LYS A 41 -7.72 -0.41 -5.79
CA LYS A 41 -7.05 0.58 -4.93
C LYS A 41 -5.83 0.01 -4.21
N LEU A 42 -5.91 -1.24 -3.78
CA LEU A 42 -4.80 -1.92 -3.10
C LEU A 42 -3.66 -2.31 -4.05
N VAL A 43 -3.99 -2.65 -5.28
CA VAL A 43 -2.98 -2.91 -6.32
C VAL A 43 -2.37 -1.59 -6.79
N LYS A 44 -3.17 -0.52 -6.95
CA LYS A 44 -2.69 0.82 -7.33
C LYS A 44 -1.57 1.30 -6.42
N SER A 45 -1.72 1.16 -5.10
CA SER A 45 -0.70 1.57 -4.13
C SER A 45 0.59 0.73 -4.15
N GLN A 46 0.59 -0.42 -4.84
CA GLN A 46 1.76 -1.29 -4.98
C GLN A 46 2.54 -1.05 -6.29
N VAL A 47 1.91 -0.43 -7.29
CA VAL A 47 2.49 -0.25 -8.64
C VAL A 47 3.80 0.55 -8.67
N PRO A 48 4.01 1.60 -7.84
CA PRO A 48 5.29 2.31 -7.81
C PRO A 48 6.47 1.37 -7.51
N TYR A 49 6.25 0.46 -6.57
CA TYR A 49 7.24 -0.51 -6.10
C TYR A 49 7.34 -1.76 -6.99
N CYS A 50 6.56 -1.84 -8.06
CA CYS A 50 6.61 -2.94 -9.01
C CYS A 50 7.54 -2.60 -10.17
N GLY A 51 8.50 -3.48 -10.45
CA GLY A 51 9.45 -3.27 -11.55
C GLY A 51 8.80 -3.23 -12.94
N ARG A 52 9.55 -2.70 -13.92
CA ARG A 52 9.10 -2.53 -15.32
C ARG A 52 8.47 -3.80 -15.94
N LYS A 53 9.09 -4.97 -15.72
CA LYS A 53 8.61 -6.27 -16.23
C LYS A 53 7.23 -6.64 -15.67
N TRP A 54 6.96 -6.31 -14.41
CA TRP A 54 5.64 -6.53 -13.82
C TRP A 54 4.59 -5.66 -14.51
N ARG A 55 4.88 -4.36 -14.72
CA ARG A 55 3.95 -3.43 -15.37
C ARG A 55 3.59 -3.89 -16.79
N GLN A 56 4.58 -4.34 -17.57
CA GLN A 56 4.37 -4.89 -18.91
C GLN A 56 3.45 -6.13 -18.91
N SER A 57 3.63 -7.04 -17.96
CA SER A 57 2.82 -8.28 -17.88
C SER A 57 1.43 -8.09 -17.23
N HIS A 58 1.15 -6.92 -16.64
CA HIS A 58 -0.08 -6.66 -15.87
C HIS A 58 -0.90 -5.50 -16.44
N MET A 59 -0.76 -5.20 -17.73
CA MET A 59 -1.43 -4.06 -18.37
C MET A 59 -2.95 -4.05 -18.16
N ARG A 60 -3.62 -5.22 -18.22
CA ARG A 60 -5.07 -5.32 -17.97
C ARG A 60 -5.47 -4.82 -16.57
N VAL A 61 -4.61 -5.03 -15.57
CA VAL A 61 -4.84 -4.56 -14.20
C VAL A 61 -4.60 -3.06 -14.11
N ILE A 62 -3.56 -2.55 -14.75
CA ILE A 62 -3.27 -1.12 -14.86
C ILE A 62 -4.43 -0.38 -15.54
N THR A 63 -4.94 -0.90 -16.65
CA THR A 63 -6.13 -0.37 -17.33
C THR A 63 -7.36 -0.40 -16.41
N ALA A 64 -7.58 -1.48 -15.67
CA ALA A 64 -8.69 -1.55 -14.72
C ALA A 64 -8.55 -0.51 -13.59
N ILE A 65 -7.35 -0.23 -13.10
CA ILE A 65 -7.11 0.86 -12.15
C ILE A 65 -7.51 2.19 -12.77
N TYR A 66 -7.07 2.47 -13.99
CA TYR A 66 -7.39 3.72 -14.70
C TYR A 66 -8.90 3.92 -14.90
N LEU A 67 -9.63 2.85 -15.22
CA LEU A 67 -11.07 2.91 -15.48
C LEU A 67 -11.92 2.99 -14.20
N TYR A 68 -11.51 2.31 -13.13
CA TYR A 68 -12.39 2.11 -11.96
C TYR A 68 -11.91 2.83 -10.69
N CYS A 69 -10.66 3.28 -10.62
CA CYS A 69 -10.19 4.14 -9.54
C CYS A 69 -10.22 5.60 -10.00
N ARG A 70 -10.91 6.47 -9.25
CA ARG A 70 -10.92 7.92 -9.51
C ARG A 70 -9.48 8.45 -9.59
N PRO A 71 -9.09 9.12 -10.70
CA PRO A 71 -7.80 9.80 -10.79
C PRO A 71 -7.74 11.01 -9.84
N GLU A 72 -6.58 11.24 -9.26
CA GLU A 72 -6.27 12.43 -8.46
C GLU A 72 -5.24 13.29 -9.20
N LEU A 73 -5.26 14.61 -8.99
CA LEU A 73 -4.39 15.55 -9.72
C LEU A 73 -2.89 15.25 -9.52
N ARG A 74 -2.53 14.71 -8.35
CA ARG A 74 -1.16 14.33 -7.98
C ARG A 74 -0.91 12.82 -8.11
N ASP A 75 -1.71 12.11 -8.92
CA ASP A 75 -1.51 10.68 -9.14
C ASP A 75 -0.21 10.43 -9.92
N ASP A 76 0.84 10.05 -9.21
CA ASP A 76 2.17 9.74 -9.75
C ASP A 76 2.48 8.23 -9.70
N TRP A 77 1.49 7.38 -9.39
CA TRP A 77 1.67 5.94 -9.20
C TRP A 77 2.26 5.16 -10.40
N LEU A 78 2.29 5.77 -11.60
CA LEU A 78 2.95 5.25 -12.81
C LEU A 78 4.19 6.06 -13.21
N ALA A 79 4.37 7.26 -12.65
CA ALA A 79 5.57 8.05 -12.86
C ALA A 79 6.71 7.40 -12.10
N GLY A 80 7.85 7.20 -12.76
CA GLY A 80 9.06 6.66 -12.12
C GLY A 80 9.75 7.73 -11.28
N SER A 81 9.06 8.27 -10.27
CA SER A 81 9.64 9.15 -9.25
C SER A 81 10.71 8.41 -8.45
N ASP A 82 11.41 9.15 -7.58
CA ASP A 82 12.47 8.62 -6.70
C ASP A 82 11.89 7.68 -5.62
N VAL A 83 11.52 6.48 -6.06
CA VAL A 83 11.02 5.40 -5.21
C VAL A 83 12.14 4.86 -4.32
N ASP A 84 13.40 4.99 -4.72
CA ASP A 84 14.54 4.43 -4.00
C ASP A 84 14.76 5.15 -2.67
N ALA A 85 14.74 6.49 -2.66
CA ALA A 85 14.79 7.27 -1.42
C ALA A 85 13.59 6.97 -0.50
N GLU A 86 12.36 6.90 -1.06
CA GLU A 86 11.16 6.57 -0.29
C GLU A 86 11.27 5.18 0.37
N VAL A 87 11.80 4.19 -0.36
CA VAL A 87 11.99 2.82 0.14
C VAL A 87 12.92 2.81 1.34
N GLU A 88 14.06 3.50 1.26
CA GLU A 88 15.07 3.55 2.31
C GLU A 88 14.53 4.17 3.60
N GLU A 89 13.81 5.30 3.50
CA GLU A 89 13.27 6.00 4.66
C GLU A 89 12.02 5.33 5.27
N SER A 90 11.30 4.52 4.48
CA SER A 90 9.97 4.03 4.86
C SER A 90 9.94 3.18 6.13
N LEU A 91 10.92 2.29 6.33
CA LEU A 91 10.99 1.39 7.50
C LEU A 91 11.34 2.16 8.78
N PRO A 92 12.41 2.97 8.82
CA PRO A 92 12.73 3.82 9.98
C PRO A 92 11.54 4.69 10.40
N MET A 93 10.83 5.31 9.46
CA MET A 93 9.64 6.12 9.76
C MET A 93 8.54 5.32 10.48
N GLU A 94 8.27 4.08 10.02
CA GLU A 94 7.29 3.22 10.69
C GLU A 94 7.72 2.83 12.11
N GLN A 95 9.00 2.50 12.29
CA GLN A 95 9.55 2.14 13.60
C GLN A 95 9.49 3.32 14.57
N THR A 96 9.86 4.52 14.14
CA THR A 96 9.77 5.75 14.93
C THR A 96 8.32 6.03 15.36
N LEU A 97 7.35 5.94 14.44
CA LEU A 97 5.94 6.15 14.77
C LEU A 97 5.44 5.12 15.80
N ARG A 98 5.83 3.85 15.67
CA ARG A 98 5.51 2.80 16.65
C ARG A 98 6.15 3.10 18.01
N GLY A 99 7.40 3.53 18.04
CA GLY A 99 8.12 3.92 19.26
C GLY A 99 7.45 5.08 19.98
N LEU A 100 7.09 6.15 19.26
CA LEU A 100 6.37 7.31 19.82
C LEU A 100 5.00 6.93 20.37
N THR A 101 4.26 6.09 19.63
CA THR A 101 2.95 5.58 20.07
C THR A 101 3.10 4.76 21.36
N HIS A 102 4.09 3.88 21.41
CA HIS A 102 4.38 3.06 22.58
C HIS A 102 4.78 3.91 23.80
N TRP A 103 5.70 4.86 23.61
CA TRP A 103 6.10 5.81 24.65
C TRP A 103 4.91 6.59 25.21
N TRP A 104 4.03 7.09 24.34
CA TRP A 104 2.82 7.80 24.76
C TRP A 104 1.86 6.90 25.54
N HIS A 105 1.66 5.65 25.10
CA HIS A 105 0.86 4.67 25.83
C HIS A 105 1.41 4.37 27.21
N LEU A 106 2.74 4.17 27.34
CA LEU A 106 3.38 3.97 28.64
C LEU A 106 3.17 5.17 29.56
N ARG A 107 3.20 6.39 29.03
CA ARG A 107 2.97 7.61 29.81
C ARG A 107 1.52 7.76 30.27
N LYS A 108 0.55 7.51 29.37
CA LYS A 108 -0.88 7.78 29.63
C LYS A 108 -1.61 6.64 30.33
N TYR A 109 -1.25 5.38 30.05
CA TYR A 109 -1.97 4.19 30.52
C TYR A 109 -1.18 3.36 31.54
N LYS A 110 -0.30 3.97 32.34
CA LYS A 110 0.47 3.27 33.40
C LYS A 110 -0.35 2.29 34.23
N LYS A 111 -1.56 2.70 34.67
CA LYS A 111 -2.48 1.90 35.50
C LYS A 111 -2.93 0.57 34.86
N TYR A 112 -2.92 0.48 33.53
CA TYR A 112 -3.34 -0.72 32.78
C TYR A 112 -2.15 -1.53 32.25
N ASN A 113 -0.93 -1.00 32.37
CA ASN A 113 0.30 -1.63 31.88
C ASN A 113 1.05 -2.41 32.97
N GLY A 114 0.42 -2.68 34.12
CA GLY A 114 0.88 -3.69 35.08
C GLY A 114 2.26 -3.44 35.71
N VAL A 115 2.59 -2.18 35.99
CA VAL A 115 3.70 -1.81 36.89
C VAL A 115 3.17 -0.92 38.00
#